data_AF-A0A7C6IC80-F1
#
_entry.id   AF-A0A7C6IC80-F1
#
_cell.length_a   1.000
_cell.length_b   1.000
_cell.length_c   1.000
_cell.angle_alpha   90.00
_cell.angle_beta   90.00
_cell.angle_gamma   90.00
#
_symmetry.space_group_name_H-M   'P 1'
#
loop_
_entity.id
_entity.type
_entity.pdbx_description
1 polymer ?
#
loop_
_entity_poly.entity_id
_entity_poly.type
_entity_poly.pdbx_seq_one_letter_code
_entity_poly.pdbx_strand_id
1 'polypeptide(L)'
;MVCATPSEAEIVKRHLPRHVELTRAEPGCLHFEVWPVPGQLVWTVSERFVDGAAFGAHQRRVADSEWGRATQGIERRYTIEQSARY
;
A
#
# COMPACT_ATOMS: atom_id res chain seq x y z
N MET A 1 -1.32 -6.67 -3.99
CA MET A 1 -1.78 -5.94 -5.20
C MET A 1 -1.51 -6.78 -6.42
N VAL A 2 -2.47 -6.89 -7.34
CA VAL A 2 -2.40 -7.75 -8.53
C VAL A 2 -2.65 -6.88 -9.76
N CYS A 3 -1.66 -6.79 -10.65
CA CYS A 3 -1.79 -6.12 -11.94
C CYS A 3 -2.20 -7.13 -13.00
N ALA A 4 -3.21 -6.79 -13.79
CA ALA A 4 -3.68 -7.57 -14.93
C ALA A 4 -2.77 -7.41 -16.16
N THR A 5 -2.03 -6.30 -16.25
CA THR A 5 -1.21 -5.99 -17.43
C THR A 5 0.17 -5.44 -17.07
N PRO A 6 1.16 -5.54 -17.98
CA PRO A 6 2.44 -4.86 -17.81
C PRO A 6 2.31 -3.33 -17.69
N SER A 7 1.31 -2.72 -18.31
CA SER A 7 1.08 -1.27 -18.20
C SER A 7 0.69 -0.87 -16.78
N GLU A 8 -0.15 -1.65 -16.10
CA GLU A 8 -0.45 -1.45 -14.69
C GLU A 8 0.78 -1.63 -13.79
N ALA A 9 1.62 -2.63 -14.11
CA ALA A 9 2.89 -2.84 -13.41
C ALA A 9 3.83 -1.62 -13.50
N GLU A 10 3.90 -0.98 -14.67
CA GLU A 10 4.69 0.24 -14.84
C GLU A 10 4.12 1.44 -14.07
N ILE A 11 2.79 1.55 -13.94
CA ILE A 11 2.16 2.55 -13.08
C ILE A 11 2.57 2.31 -11.62
N VAL A 12 2.49 1.06 -11.14
CA VAL A 12 2.92 0.70 -9.77
C VAL A 12 4.38 1.09 -9.56
N LYS A 13 5.30 0.64 -10.42
CA LYS A 13 6.73 0.94 -10.30
C LYS A 13 7.01 2.46 -10.27
N ARG A 14 6.29 3.24 -11.08
CA ARG A 14 6.47 4.70 -11.17
C ARG A 14 6.09 5.41 -9.88
N HIS A 15 4.92 5.09 -9.30
CA HIS A 15 4.39 5.83 -8.16
C HIS A 15 4.80 5.24 -6.80
N LEU A 16 5.26 3.98 -6.77
CA LEU A 16 5.55 3.26 -5.54
C LEU A 16 6.61 3.93 -4.66
N PRO A 17 7.77 4.39 -5.18
CA PRO A 17 8.81 4.99 -4.32
C PRO A 17 8.29 6.17 -3.50
N ARG A 18 7.56 7.10 -4.13
CA ARG A 18 6.98 8.26 -3.45
C ARG A 18 5.87 7.85 -2.48
N HIS A 19 5.06 6.87 -2.84
CA HIS A 19 4.04 6.34 -1.94
C HIS A 19 4.66 5.75 -0.67
N VAL A 20 5.70 4.91 -0.80
CA VAL A 20 6.43 4.31 0.33
C VAL A 20 7.05 5.37 1.23
N GLU A 21 7.73 6.35 0.65
CA GLU A 21 8.33 7.46 1.42
C GLU A 21 7.28 8.19 2.24
N LEU A 22 6.17 8.58 1.59
CA LEU A 22 5.10 9.30 2.27
C LEU A 22 4.41 8.46 3.34
N THR A 23 4.19 7.16 3.10
CA THR A 23 3.56 6.27 4.10
C THR A 23 4.44 6.11 5.32
N ARG A 24 5.75 5.93 5.13
CA ARG A 24 6.71 5.82 6.25
C ARG A 24 6.79 7.09 7.10
N ALA A 25 6.48 8.24 6.51
CA ALA A 25 6.43 9.52 7.22
C ALA A 25 5.11 9.78 7.96
N GLU A 26 4.10 8.91 7.81
CA GLU A 26 2.81 9.09 8.48
C GLU A 26 2.93 8.87 10.00
N PRO A 27 2.27 9.72 10.82
CA PRO A 27 2.17 9.49 12.25
C PRO A 27 1.56 8.10 12.55
N GLY A 28 2.29 7.30 13.33
CA GLY A 28 1.85 5.96 13.72
C GLY A 28 2.17 4.85 12.72
N CYS A 29 2.84 5.13 11.59
CA CYS A 29 3.39 4.08 10.73
C CYS A 29 4.59 3.41 11.44
N LEU A 30 4.46 2.12 11.77
CA LEU A 30 5.53 1.34 12.41
C LEU A 30 6.34 0.52 11.41
N HIS A 31 5.71 0.09 10.32
CA HIS A 31 6.35 -0.67 9.25
C HIS A 31 5.54 -0.48 7.97
N PHE A 32 6.23 -0.24 6.86
CA PHE A 32 5.62 -0.22 5.54
C PHE A 32 6.63 -0.66 4.48
N GLU A 33 6.33 -1.75 3.81
CA GLU A 33 7.16 -2.32 2.78
C GLU A 33 6.31 -2.93 1.66
N VAL A 34 6.76 -2.72 0.42
CA VAL A 34 6.10 -3.25 -0.78
C VAL A 34 7.17 -3.81 -1.70
N TRP A 35 7.01 -5.06 -2.14
CA TRP A 35 7.97 -5.73 -3.01
C TRP A 35 7.27 -6.58 -4.07
N PRO A 36 7.86 -6.69 -5.28
CA PRO A 36 7.29 -7.54 -6.32
C PRO A 36 7.50 -9.02 -5.99
N VAL A 37 6.54 -9.86 -6.40
CA VAL A 37 6.71 -11.31 -6.44
C VAL A 37 7.44 -11.66 -7.74
N PRO A 38 8.62 -12.33 -7.68
CA PRO A 38 9.40 -12.65 -8.87
C PRO A 38 8.60 -13.43 -9.93
N GLY A 39 8.72 -13.01 -11.18
CA GLY A 39 8.05 -13.65 -12.33
C GLY A 39 6.54 -13.42 -12.42
N GLN A 40 5.96 -12.58 -11.56
CA GLN A 40 4.53 -12.29 -11.52
C GLN A 40 4.25 -10.79 -11.62
N LEU A 41 3.02 -10.45 -12.00
CA LEU A 41 2.49 -9.09 -11.94
C LEU A 41 1.81 -8.84 -10.58
N VAL A 42 2.48 -9.24 -9.50
CA VAL A 42 1.94 -9.20 -8.13
C VAL A 42 2.93 -8.49 -7.23
N TRP A 43 2.42 -7.65 -6.33
CA TRP A 43 3.17 -6.99 -5.28
C TRP A 43 2.61 -7.37 -3.92
N THR A 44 3.50 -7.78 -3.03
CA THR A 44 3.20 -7.97 -1.61
C THR A 44 3.30 -6.62 -0.90
N VAL A 45 2.34 -6.34 -0.01
CA VAL A 45 2.31 -5.15 0.83
C VAL A 45 2.30 -5.63 2.27
N SER A 46 3.25 -5.17 3.08
CA SER A 46 3.32 -5.39 4.52
C SER A 46 3.24 -4.04 5.21
N GLU A 47 2.19 -3.83 6.00
CA GLU A 47 1.94 -2.57 6.68
C GLU A 47 1.52 -2.80 8.12
N ARG A 48 2.04 -1.98 9.02
CA ARG A 48 1.71 -2.02 10.45
C ARG A 48 1.67 -0.62 11.00
N PHE A 49 0.57 -0.33 11.69
CA PHE A 49 0.34 0.94 12.35
C PHE A 49 0.19 0.74 13.87
N VAL A 50 0.41 1.82 14.62
CA VAL A 50 0.35 1.81 16.08
C VAL A 50 -1.05 1.49 16.61
N ASP A 51 -2.09 1.90 15.89
CA ASP A 51 -3.49 1.61 16.20
C ASP A 51 -4.39 1.73 14.96
N GLY A 52 -5.69 1.44 15.15
CA GLY A 52 -6.70 1.56 14.08
C GLY A 52 -6.97 3.00 13.63
N ALA A 53 -6.71 4.00 14.48
CA ALA A 53 -6.92 5.41 14.10
C ALA A 53 -5.86 5.88 13.10
N ALA A 54 -4.58 5.53 13.35
CA ALA A 54 -3.48 5.74 12.43
C ALA A 54 -3.70 4.98 11.11
N PHE A 55 -4.14 3.73 11.18
CA PHE A 55 -4.46 2.97 9.96
C PHE A 55 -5.64 3.58 9.17
N GLY A 56 -6.69 4.03 9.85
CA GLY A 56 -7.80 4.73 9.19
C GLY A 56 -7.38 6.05 8.55
N ALA A 57 -6.46 6.80 9.18
CA ALA A 57 -5.87 8.01 8.60
C ALA A 57 -5.04 7.69 7.36
N HIS A 58 -4.24 6.62 7.41
CA HIS A 58 -3.51 6.09 6.28
C HIS A 58 -4.44 5.79 5.10
N GLN A 59 -5.50 5.02 5.31
CA GLN A 59 -6.45 4.66 4.26
C GLN A 59 -7.07 5.89 3.56
N ARG A 60 -7.45 6.92 4.33
CA ARG A 60 -7.99 8.18 3.76
C ARG A 60 -6.94 8.91 2.92
N ARG A 61 -5.71 9.08 3.46
CA ARG A 61 -4.62 9.72 2.72
C ARG A 61 -4.32 8.97 1.42
N VAL A 62 -4.29 7.63 1.47
CA VAL A 62 -4.06 6.80 0.29
C VAL A 62 -5.13 7.03 -0.76
N ALA A 63 -6.42 7.04 -0.39
CA ALA A 63 -7.51 7.31 -1.32
C ALA A 63 -7.38 8.66 -2.03
N ASP A 64 -6.98 9.71 -1.30
CA ASP A 64 -6.84 11.07 -1.82
C ASP A 64 -5.49 11.36 -2.50
N SER A 65 -4.54 10.41 -2.42
CA SER A 65 -3.20 10.58 -2.95
C SER A 65 -3.11 10.40 -4.47
N GLU A 66 -2.01 10.87 -5.05
CA GLU A 66 -1.66 10.55 -6.44
C GLU A 66 -1.54 9.04 -6.67
N TRP A 67 -0.99 8.31 -5.69
CA TRP A 67 -0.94 6.85 -5.71
C TRP A 67 -2.34 6.24 -5.79
N GLY A 68 -3.29 6.72 -4.96
CA GLY A 68 -4.68 6.26 -4.97
C GLY A 68 -5.34 6.44 -6.33
N ARG A 69 -5.20 7.63 -6.93
CA ARG A 69 -5.72 7.91 -8.28
C ARG A 69 -5.07 7.05 -9.35
N ALA A 70 -3.74 6.98 -9.38
CA ALA A 70 -3.01 6.26 -10.41
C ALA A 70 -3.30 4.75 -10.40
N THR A 71 -3.58 4.18 -9.23
CA THR A 71 -3.76 2.73 -9.04
C THR A 71 -5.21 2.33 -8.77
N GLN A 72 -6.20 3.22 -8.99
CA GLN A 72 -7.61 3.00 -8.63
C GLN A 72 -8.21 1.72 -9.25
N GLY A 73 -7.80 1.36 -10.48
CA GLY A 73 -8.29 0.17 -11.18
C GLY A 73 -7.52 -1.12 -10.90
N ILE A 74 -6.40 -1.06 -10.17
CA ILE A 74 -5.56 -2.23 -9.91
C ILE A 74 -6.11 -3.03 -8.75
N GLU A 75 -6.24 -4.35 -8.94
CA GLU A 75 -6.81 -5.25 -7.95
C GLU A 75 -5.97 -5.27 -6.67
N ARG A 76 -6.69 -5.30 -5.55
CA ARG A 76 -6.13 -5.29 -4.21
C ARG A 76 -6.69 -6.45 -3.40
N ARG A 77 -5.82 -7.44 -3.12
CA ARG A 77 -6.11 -8.53 -2.19
C ARG A 77 -5.30 -8.29 -0.93
N TYR A 78 -5.97 -8.07 0.19
CA TYR A 78 -5.36 -7.86 1.49
C TYR A 78 -6.08 -8.70 2.54
N THR A 79 -5.33 -9.11 3.55
CA THR A 79 -5.87 -9.57 4.82
C THR A 79 -5.50 -8.51 5.84
N ILE A 80 -6.50 -7.95 6.54
CA ILE A 80 -6.28 -7.01 7.63
C ILE A 80 -6.44 -7.79 8.93
N GLU A 81 -5.38 -7.83 9.73
CA GLU A 81 -5.38 -8.46 11.03
C GLU A 81 -5.32 -7.39 12.11
N GLN A 82 -6.28 -7.40 13.04
CA GLN A 82 -6.25 -6.58 14.24
C GLN A 82 -5.81 -7.46 15.41
N SER A 83 -4.65 -7.18 15.99
CA SER A 83 -4.25 -7.80 17.25
C SER A 83 -4.61 -6.86 18.41
N ALA A 84 -5.58 -7.26 19.23
CA ALA A 84 -5.80 -6.63 20.52
C ALA A 84 -4.67 -7.09 21.45
N ARG A 85 -3.87 -6.16 21.98
CA ARG A 85 -3.04 -6.47 23.15
C ARG A 85 -3.98 -6.52 24.35
N TYR A 86 -4.05 -7.70 24.98
CA TYR A 86 -4.70 -7.92 26.28
C TYR A 86 -3.86 -7.34 27.41
#